data_AF-A0A7X6JXB5-F1
#
_entry.id   AF-A0A7X6JXB5-F1
#
_cell.length_a   1.000
_cell.length_b   1.000
_cell.length_c   1.000
_cell.angle_alpha   90.00
_cell.angle_beta   90.00
_cell.angle_gamma   90.00
#
_symmetry.space_group_name_H-M   'P 1'
#
loop_
_entity.id
_entity.type
_entity.pdbx_description
1 polymer ?
#
loop_
_entity_poly.entity_id
_entity_poly.type
_entity_poly.pdbx_seq_one_letter_code
_entity_poly.pdbx_strand_id
1 'polypeptide(L)'
;MALTPLLTVATYVGLFAGVGPYGGLAENPMAVAGLVQAYPLMGLVAVAMWMGSHGPAPKHFSGLAIAAHCVPLSALAILWQPIMDSAIAPAIPLSFLIHGGGITAELCSLLLVPGAPTRDKEP
;
A
#
# COMPACT_ATOMS: atom_id res chain seq x y z
N MET A 1 -7.10 2.35 -12.01
CA MET A 1 -5.65 2.54 -12.25
C MET A 1 -5.17 3.98 -12.07
N ALA A 2 -5.95 5.03 -12.38
CA ALA A 2 -5.51 6.42 -12.21
C ALA A 2 -5.51 6.94 -10.75
N LEU A 3 -6.28 6.31 -9.86
CA LEU A 3 -6.42 6.77 -8.47
C LEU A 3 -5.11 6.70 -7.68
N THR A 4 -4.37 5.59 -7.77
CA THR A 4 -3.07 5.44 -7.08
C THR A 4 -2.05 6.50 -7.49
N PRO A 5 -1.73 6.71 -8.78
CA PRO A 5 -0.82 7.77 -9.17
C PRO A 5 -1.36 9.17 -8.83
N LEU A 6 -2.67 9.43 -8.89
CA LEU A 6 -3.26 10.70 -8.46
C LEU A 6 -3.08 10.95 -6.95
N LEU A 7 -3.31 9.93 -6.11
CA LEU A 7 -3.08 10.00 -4.67
C LEU A 7 -1.59 10.17 -4.35
N THR A 8 -0.71 9.50 -5.09
CA THR A 8 0.74 9.68 -4.97
C THR A 8 1.15 11.12 -5.30
N VAL A 9 0.70 11.67 -6.43
CA VAL A 9 0.98 13.05 -6.83
C VAL A 9 0.41 14.04 -5.80
N ALA A 10 -0.83 13.86 -5.36
CA ALA A 10 -1.46 14.70 -4.35
C ALA A 10 -0.68 14.68 -3.01
N THR A 11 -0.12 13.51 -2.65
CA THR A 11 0.71 13.39 -1.45
C THR A 11 2.04 14.13 -1.59
N TYR A 12 2.71 14.02 -2.74
CA TYR A 12 3.93 14.80 -3.01
C TYR A 12 3.67 16.30 -3.04
N VAL A 13 2.56 16.74 -3.66
CA VAL A 13 2.17 18.15 -3.66
C VAL A 13 1.89 18.63 -2.24
N GLY A 14 1.13 17.87 -1.45
CA GLY A 14 0.88 18.20 -0.04
C GLY A 14 2.17 18.28 0.80
N LEU A 15 3.09 17.33 0.60
CA LEU A 15 4.40 17.34 1.24
C LEU A 15 5.21 18.58 0.89
N PHE A 16 5.43 18.87 -0.40
CA PHE A 16 6.28 19.99 -0.82
C PHE A 16 5.64 21.37 -0.63
N ALA A 17 4.31 21.45 -0.64
CA ALA A 17 3.59 22.68 -0.32
C ALA A 17 3.37 22.87 1.20
N GLY A 18 3.76 21.90 2.03
CA GLY A 18 3.57 21.98 3.49
C GLY A 18 2.11 21.93 3.93
N VAL A 19 1.21 21.37 3.12
CA VAL A 19 -0.25 21.36 3.38
C VAL A 19 -0.82 19.94 3.47
N GLY A 20 -1.87 19.79 4.29
CA GLY A 20 -2.57 18.52 4.46
C GLY A 20 -1.85 17.54 5.39
N PRO A 21 -2.25 16.25 5.41
CA PRO A 21 -1.80 15.26 6.41
C PRO A 21 -0.29 15.00 6.41
N TYR A 22 0.40 15.38 5.33
CA TYR A 22 1.85 15.20 5.15
C TYR A 22 2.64 16.51 5.21
N GLY A 23 1.98 17.66 5.42
CA GLY A 23 2.62 18.98 5.39
C GLY A 23 3.71 19.14 6.45
N GLY A 24 3.48 18.63 7.66
CA GLY A 24 4.46 18.67 8.76
C GLY A 24 5.71 17.81 8.53
N LEU A 25 5.76 16.99 7.48
CA LEU A 25 6.93 16.19 7.12
C LEU A 25 7.90 16.94 6.21
N ALA A 26 7.49 18.07 5.63
CA ALA A 26 8.36 18.92 4.81
C ALA A 26 9.60 19.39 5.58
N GLU A 27 9.46 19.58 6.90
CA GLU A 27 10.51 20.05 7.79
C GLU A 27 11.40 18.91 8.34
N ASN A 28 11.12 17.65 8.00
CA ASN A 28 11.88 16.49 8.46
C ASN A 28 12.63 15.82 7.30
N PRO A 29 13.95 16.11 7.11
CA PRO A 29 14.72 15.61 5.97
C PRO A 29 14.74 14.08 5.84
N MET A 30 14.75 13.38 6.97
CA MET A 30 14.72 11.91 7.00
C MET A 30 13.36 11.36 6.58
N ALA A 31 12.26 12.02 6.98
CA ALA A 31 10.93 11.64 6.53
C ALA A 31 10.77 11.85 5.03
N VAL A 32 11.25 12.97 4.49
CA VAL A 32 11.22 13.24 3.04
C VAL A 32 12.01 12.19 2.27
N ALA A 33 13.24 11.87 2.69
CA ALA A 33 14.04 10.83 2.06
C ALA A 33 13.36 9.44 2.11
N GLY A 34 12.76 9.09 3.26
CA GLY A 34 12.00 7.86 3.42
C GLY A 34 10.77 7.78 2.51
N LEU A 35 9.99 8.86 2.41
CA LEU A 35 8.82 8.93 1.52
C LEU A 35 9.22 8.84 0.04
N VAL A 36 10.29 9.54 -0.36
CA VAL A 36 10.83 9.49 -1.72
C VAL A 36 11.27 8.08 -2.11
N GLN A 37 11.70 7.24 -1.17
CA GLN A 37 12.01 5.83 -1.42
C GLN A 37 10.76 4.94 -1.38
N ALA A 38 9.88 5.14 -0.39
CA ALA A 38 8.72 4.31 -0.15
C ALA A 38 7.68 4.40 -1.28
N TYR A 39 7.35 5.60 -1.78
CA TYR A 39 6.32 5.76 -2.81
C TYR A 39 6.66 5.08 -4.15
N PRO A 40 7.89 5.19 -4.70
CA PRO A 40 8.27 4.43 -5.90
C PRO A 40 8.24 2.93 -5.67
N LEU A 41 8.69 2.44 -4.51
CA LEU A 41 8.63 1.01 -4.17
C LEU A 41 7.18 0.53 -4.10
N MET A 42 6.29 1.29 -3.45
CA MET A 42 4.86 1.00 -3.42
C MET A 42 4.24 1.00 -4.83
N GLY A 43 4.64 1.95 -5.68
CA GLY A 43 4.23 1.99 -7.09
C GLY A 43 4.64 0.74 -7.86
N LEU A 44 5.89 0.29 -7.70
CA LEU A 44 6.40 -0.94 -8.33
C LEU A 44 5.64 -2.18 -7.85
N VAL A 45 5.38 -2.28 -6.54
CA VAL A 45 4.57 -3.38 -5.97
C VAL A 45 3.16 -3.37 -6.55
N ALA A 46 2.52 -2.21 -6.64
CA ALA A 46 1.18 -2.07 -7.23
C ALA A 46 1.16 -2.49 -8.71
N VAL A 47 2.17 -2.13 -9.50
CA VAL A 47 2.30 -2.54 -10.90
C VAL A 47 2.51 -4.06 -11.00
N ALA A 48 3.40 -4.62 -10.18
CA ALA A 48 3.65 -6.06 -10.17
C ALA A 48 2.39 -6.87 -9.81
N MET A 49 1.64 -6.42 -8.80
CA MET A 49 0.36 -7.01 -8.43
C MET A 49 -0.69 -6.90 -9.55
N TRP A 50 -0.76 -5.75 -10.22
CA TRP A 50 -1.67 -5.57 -11.35
C TRP A 50 -1.34 -6.49 -12.52
N MET A 51 -0.05 -6.61 -12.88
CA MET A 51 0.37 -7.54 -13.93
C MET A 51 0.04 -8.98 -13.54
N GLY A 52 0.27 -9.33 -12.26
CA GLY A 52 -0.01 -10.66 -11.73
C GLY A 52 -1.48 -11.02 -11.63
N SER A 53 -2.37 -10.05 -11.38
CA SER A 53 -3.82 -10.28 -11.32
C SER A 53 -4.44 -10.64 -12.67
N HIS A 54 -3.76 -10.32 -13.78
CA HIS A 54 -4.12 -10.72 -15.14
C HIS A 54 -3.38 -11.98 -15.60
N GLY A 55 -2.54 -12.56 -14.75
CA GLY A 55 -1.72 -13.74 -15.03
C GLY A 55 -2.43 -15.07 -14.72
N PRO A 56 -1.73 -16.20 -14.87
CA PRO A 56 -2.31 -17.54 -14.69
C PRO A 56 -2.60 -17.93 -13.23
N ALA A 57 -2.08 -17.20 -12.26
CA ALA A 57 -2.21 -17.51 -10.82
C ALA A 57 -2.65 -16.29 -9.99
N PRO A 58 -3.82 -15.71 -10.26
CA PRO A 58 -4.26 -14.45 -9.63
C PRO A 58 -4.35 -14.54 -8.09
N LYS A 59 -4.66 -15.71 -7.54
CA LYS A 59 -4.72 -15.93 -6.07
C LYS A 59 -3.38 -15.78 -5.37
N HIS A 60 -2.27 -16.17 -6.01
CA HIS A 60 -0.94 -15.97 -5.41
C HIS A 60 -0.61 -14.48 -5.29
N PHE A 61 -1.06 -13.68 -6.27
CA PHE A 61 -0.90 -12.24 -6.23
C PHE A 61 -1.80 -11.57 -5.19
N SER A 62 -3.00 -12.09 -4.92
CA SER A 62 -3.81 -11.65 -3.78
C SER A 62 -3.14 -11.95 -2.42
N GLY A 63 -2.48 -13.10 -2.27
CA GLY A 63 -1.67 -13.37 -1.07
C GLY A 63 -0.50 -12.40 -0.90
N LEU A 64 0.21 -12.12 -1.99
CA LEU A 64 1.29 -11.13 -2.01
C LEU A 64 0.78 -9.70 -1.69
N ALA A 65 -0.40 -9.35 -2.19
CA ALA A 65 -1.08 -8.09 -1.94
C ALA A 65 -1.41 -7.88 -0.46
N ILE A 66 -1.98 -8.91 0.17
CA ILE A 66 -2.25 -8.91 1.61
C ILE A 66 -0.94 -8.71 2.38
N ALA A 67 0.11 -9.47 2.04
CA ALA A 67 1.41 -9.34 2.69
C ALA A 67 1.98 -7.91 2.54
N ALA A 68 1.87 -7.30 1.35
CA ALA A 68 2.32 -5.94 1.10
C ALA A 68 1.58 -4.90 1.96
N HIS A 69 0.28 -5.09 2.23
CA HIS A 69 -0.49 -4.22 3.12
C HIS A 69 -0.25 -4.49 4.61
N CYS A 70 0.16 -5.71 4.99
CA CYS A 70 0.52 -6.04 6.37
C CYS A 70 1.82 -5.36 6.82
N VAL A 71 2.75 -5.06 5.91
CA VAL A 71 4.02 -4.38 6.24
C VAL A 71 3.80 -3.00 6.89
N PRO A 72 3.07 -2.05 6.29
CA PRO A 72 2.82 -0.74 6.91
C PRO A 72 1.98 -0.83 8.18
N LEU A 73 1.04 -1.77 8.29
CA LEU A 73 0.28 -1.99 9.53
C LEU A 73 1.16 -2.54 10.65
N SER A 74 2.09 -3.45 10.33
CA SER A 74 3.09 -3.96 11.28
C SER A 74 4.02 -2.84 11.74
N ALA A 75 4.46 -1.97 10.83
CA ALA A 75 5.26 -0.80 11.17
C ALA A 75 4.50 0.15 12.12
N LEU A 76 3.21 0.39 11.85
CA LEU A 76 2.34 1.19 12.72
C LEU A 76 2.19 0.57 14.12
N ALA A 77 2.03 -0.74 14.21
CA ALA A 77 1.91 -1.45 15.48
C ALA A 77 3.23 -1.43 16.28
N ILE A 78 4.37 -1.68 15.62
CA ILE A 78 5.70 -1.73 16.26
C ILE A 78 6.16 -0.33 16.70
N LEU A 79 5.90 0.69 15.87
CA LEU A 79 6.34 2.07 16.09
C LEU A 79 5.20 2.98 16.58
N TRP A 80 4.19 2.41 17.24
CA TRP A 80 2.97 3.11 17.62
C TRP A 80 3.25 4.43 18.35
N GLN A 81 4.00 4.37 19.45
CA GLN A 81 4.25 5.54 20.29
C GLN A 81 5.04 6.64 19.53
N PRO A 82 6.18 6.36 18.88
CA PRO A 82 6.86 7.35 18.03
C PRO A 82 5.98 7.96 16.94
N ILE A 83 5.09 7.19 16.32
CA ILE A 83 4.20 7.68 15.28
C ILE A 83 3.12 8.61 15.87
N MET A 84 2.52 8.23 17.01
CA MET A 84 1.52 9.05 17.69
C MET A 84 2.08 10.39 18.18
N ASP A 85 3.37 10.42 18.56
CA ASP A 85 4.05 11.63 19.03
C ASP A 85 4.57 12.50 17.87
N SER A 86 4.35 12.09 16.62
CA SER A 86 4.85 12.77 15.42
C SER A 86 3.78 13.57 14.68
N ALA A 87 4.23 14.47 13.80
CA ALA A 87 3.34 15.26 12.94
C ALA A 87 2.51 14.42 11.95
N ILE A 88 2.81 13.13 11.76
CA ILE A 88 2.04 12.24 10.86
C ILE A 88 0.88 11.53 11.57
N ALA A 89 0.75 11.65 12.89
CA ALA A 89 -0.35 11.02 13.63
C ALA A 89 -1.75 11.29 13.05
N PRO A 90 -2.08 12.51 12.54
CA PRO A 90 -3.37 12.77 11.90
C PRO A 90 -3.64 11.94 10.63
N ALA A 91 -2.61 11.37 10.00
CA ALA A 91 -2.74 10.53 8.81
C ALA A 91 -3.03 9.04 9.13
N ILE A 92 -2.96 8.63 10.40
CA ILE A 92 -3.18 7.23 10.81
C ILE A 92 -4.55 6.67 10.35
N PRO A 93 -5.68 7.40 10.47
CA PRO A 93 -6.96 6.89 9.98
C PRO A 93 -6.95 6.58 8.49
N LEU A 94 -6.26 7.40 7.68
CA LEU A 94 -6.11 7.18 6.25
C LEU A 94 -5.26 5.92 5.97
N SER A 95 -4.21 5.69 6.75
CA SER A 95 -3.39 4.47 6.67
C SER A 95 -4.23 3.21 6.92
N PHE A 96 -5.04 3.19 7.98
CA PHE A 96 -5.97 2.07 8.25
C PHE A 96 -6.99 1.88 7.13
N LEU A 97 -7.55 2.96 6.59
CA LEU A 97 -8.51 2.88 5.48
C LEU A 97 -7.88 2.23 4.23
N ILE A 98 -6.70 2.71 3.83
CA ILE A 98 -6.02 2.23 2.61
C ILE A 98 -5.58 0.78 2.78
N HIS A 99 -4.88 0.47 3.86
CA HIS A 99 -4.29 -0.86 4.05
C HIS A 99 -5.32 -1.90 4.50
N GLY A 100 -6.21 -1.53 5.43
CA GLY A 100 -7.32 -2.39 5.84
C GLY A 100 -8.27 -2.66 4.68
N GLY A 101 -8.65 -1.63 3.93
CA GLY A 101 -9.48 -1.77 2.73
C GLY A 101 -8.82 -2.65 1.65
N GLY A 102 -7.52 -2.49 1.42
CA GLY A 102 -6.75 -3.34 0.52
C GLY A 102 -6.74 -4.81 0.95
N ILE A 103 -6.47 -5.09 2.24
CA ILE A 103 -6.52 -6.45 2.78
C ILE A 103 -7.92 -7.05 2.61
N THR A 104 -8.97 -6.32 2.94
CA THR A 104 -10.35 -6.79 2.79
C THR A 104 -10.67 -7.10 1.33
N ALA A 105 -10.30 -6.24 0.39
CA ALA A 105 -10.53 -6.47 -1.03
C ALA A 105 -9.84 -7.75 -1.53
N GLU A 106 -8.61 -8.00 -1.10
CA GLU A 106 -7.85 -9.18 -1.51
C GLU A 106 -8.32 -10.47 -0.83
N LEU A 107 -8.78 -10.39 0.43
CA LEU A 107 -9.47 -11.50 1.09
C LEU A 107 -10.76 -11.87 0.35
N CYS A 108 -11.54 -10.87 -0.06
CA CYS A 108 -12.71 -11.09 -0.92
C CYS A 108 -12.32 -11.74 -2.25
N SER A 109 -11.24 -11.29 -2.89
CA SER A 109 -10.72 -11.91 -4.13
C SER A 109 -10.37 -13.39 -3.94
N LEU A 110 -9.66 -13.74 -2.86
CA LEU A 110 -9.30 -15.14 -2.57
C LEU A 110 -10.50 -16.06 -2.38
N LEU A 111 -11.55 -15.55 -1.73
CA LEU A 111 -12.76 -16.28 -1.40
C LEU A 111 -13.74 -16.37 -2.57
N LEU A 112 -13.83 -15.33 -3.40
CA LEU A 112 -14.87 -15.20 -4.42
C LEU A 112 -14.40 -15.58 -5.83
N VAL A 113 -13.10 -15.49 -6.12
CA VAL A 113 -12.56 -15.87 -7.43
C VAL A 113 -12.29 -17.37 -7.44
N PRO A 114 -12.86 -18.17 -8.37
CA PRO A 114 -12.53 -19.58 -8.51
C PRO A 114 -11.02 -19.77 -8.76
N GLY A 115 -10.44 -20.83 -8.20
CA GLY A 115 -9.05 -21.17 -8.52
C GLY A 115 -8.92 -21.47 -10.01
N ALA A 116 -7.80 -21.08 -10.62
CA ALA A 116 -7.47 -21.60 -11.95
C ALA A 116 -7.47 -23.14 -11.87
N PRO A 117 -8.02 -23.83 -12.88
CA PRO A 117 -7.96 -25.29 -12.91
C PRO A 117 -6.50 -25.72 -12.74
N THR A 118 -6.24 -26.60 -11.78
CA THR A 118 -4.93 -27.21 -11.63
C THR A 118 -4.58 -27.85 -12.96
N ARG A 119 -3.36 -27.61 -13.45
CA ARG A 119 -2.81 -28.26 -14.64
C ARG A 119 -2.50 -29.72 -14.29
N ASP A 120 -3.54 -30.46 -13.91
CA ASP A 120 -3.43 -31.87 -13.63
C ASP A 120 -3.61 -32.60 -14.96
N LYS A 121 -2.48 -33.15 -15.42
CA LYS A 121 -2.35 -34.19 -16.44
C LYS A 121 -2.49 -33.72 -17.90
N GLU A 122 -1.38 -33.24 -18.47
CA GLU A 122 -1.08 -33.61 -19.85
C GLU A 122 -0.64 -35.09 -19.86
N PRO A 123 -1.19 -35.92 -20.76
CA PRO A 123 -0.85 -37.35 -20.87
C PRO A 123 0.59 -37.60 -21.34
#